data_AF-A0A0A1X8E4-F1
#
_entry.id   AF-A0A0A1X8E4-F1
#
_cell.length_a   1.000
_cell.length_b   1.000
_cell.length_c   1.000
_cell.angle_alpha   90.00
_cell.angle_beta   90.00
_cell.angle_gamma   90.00
#
_symmetry.space_group_name_H-M   'P 1'
#
loop_
_entity.id
_entity.type
_entity.pdbx_description
1 polymer ?
#
loop_
_entity_poly.entity_id
_entity_poly.type
_entity_poly.pdbx_seq_one_letter_code
_entity_poly.pdbx_strand_id
1 'polypeptide(L)'
;MKRFTATTELLIFTAIIAGCWCSGALAESSTLQTAKHWKLFTYNFLPHAPIHDLNFYNPTNVLATGIAVSYDRIFIATPKLFSGVSSTVNVVSKAEFGDSPVLQAYPDWSFSTTGRTDFNCSDLVLISVYRMRIDSCNRLWLLDAGVSRSLEDYEITCPPKILIIDLNTDQVVRRVDFPKEILRGESLFTNLVIDETTAKHGNCDDVFAYISDTVEPGIIVYDSGRDVTWRVSHPAMYPDPDFAQSEILNDRFILMDGVVGLAFDQKLGVLYFQPLATDRLFSVTREVLRAGPLAQNDILKVKLVGKKSSQGIGLTVSPIDSSVIFSPLTETAIAAWNPSNNNQVVLAHDRDRLQFVADMTTTPHEPGVFYAVSSKFHRFFLKNLNPNEINNRILRLPLPNAYSAPHSPDAPSIDLHTINKASNYFGSPYKPNSLDKSNVVGFGNYVYNSLHTSVKPQQPPYNYETVGLVNFSLRNPFTALNAGESFPPRKEQRSNDQRPSYLDTLNSSEGAITSRDLRYLVPTTAVPTPISHNGLHTAVLPYGSEFSLRRHLRNTEGQKVNETVDSTANKQ
;
A
#
# COMPACT_ATOMS: atom_id res chain seq x y z
N MET A 1 -41.06 5.90 90.76
CA MET A 1 -40.04 6.24 91.77
C MET A 1 -38.76 6.57 91.03
N LYS A 2 -38.22 7.81 91.12
CA LYS A 2 -37.03 8.36 90.35
C LYS A 2 -37.24 8.39 88.80
N ARG A 3 -37.24 9.56 88.12
CA ARG A 3 -36.11 10.42 87.64
C ARG A 3 -35.16 9.68 86.68
N PHE A 4 -34.68 10.17 85.53
CA PHE A 4 -34.79 11.40 84.68
C PHE A 4 -34.01 11.08 83.35
N THR A 5 -34.03 11.73 82.16
CA THR A 5 -34.75 12.81 81.41
C THR A 5 -34.42 12.58 79.89
N ALA A 6 -35.19 12.92 78.85
CA ALA A 6 -35.68 14.22 78.32
C ALA A 6 -34.53 15.16 77.82
N THR A 7 -34.53 15.78 76.61
CA THR A 7 -35.53 15.84 75.49
C THR A 7 -34.94 16.48 74.19
N THR A 8 -35.67 16.38 73.04
CA THR A 8 -35.72 17.32 71.87
C THR A 8 -34.44 17.57 71.02
N GLU A 9 -34.46 17.95 69.72
CA GLU A 9 -35.52 18.19 68.69
C GLU A 9 -34.92 17.87 67.28
N LEU A 10 -35.63 17.18 66.36
CA LEU A 10 -36.44 17.71 65.23
C LEU A 10 -35.68 18.52 64.16
N LEU A 11 -35.62 18.02 62.91
CA LEU A 11 -36.00 18.79 61.70
C LEU A 11 -36.06 17.96 60.40
N ILE A 12 -36.93 18.46 59.52
CA ILE A 12 -37.36 18.00 58.19
C ILE A 12 -36.19 17.85 57.18
N PHE A 13 -36.28 16.90 56.26
CA PHE A 13 -35.50 16.87 55.02
C PHE A 13 -36.40 16.94 53.78
N THR A 14 -36.07 17.83 52.85
CA THR A 14 -36.67 17.95 51.51
C THR A 14 -35.65 17.59 50.43
N ALA A 15 -36.12 17.17 49.25
CA ALA A 15 -35.30 16.53 48.23
C ALA A 15 -34.60 17.51 47.28
N ILE A 16 -33.38 17.17 46.84
CA ILE A 16 -32.74 17.76 45.65
C ILE A 16 -32.15 16.66 44.76
N ILE A 17 -32.69 16.62 43.54
CA ILE A 17 -32.17 16.10 42.27
C ILE A 17 -30.75 15.48 42.30
N ALA A 18 -30.68 14.16 42.19
CA ALA A 18 -29.45 13.44 41.82
C ALA A 18 -29.37 13.28 40.29
N GLY A 19 -28.87 14.31 39.59
CA GLY A 19 -28.63 14.23 38.15
C GLY A 19 -27.50 13.25 37.84
N CYS A 20 -27.80 12.15 37.15
CA CYS A 20 -26.81 11.13 36.83
C CYS A 20 -25.82 11.64 35.76
N TRP A 21 -24.60 11.95 36.16
CA TRP A 21 -23.50 12.28 35.24
C TRP A 21 -23.03 11.00 34.54
N CYS A 22 -23.73 10.60 33.48
CA CYS A 22 -23.19 9.66 32.51
C CYS A 22 -22.01 10.34 31.78
N SER A 23 -20.80 10.04 32.22
CA SER A 23 -19.56 10.36 31.50
C SER A 23 -19.51 9.57 30.20
N GLY A 24 -20.27 10.02 29.21
CA GLY A 24 -20.28 9.48 27.85
C GLY A 24 -18.93 9.71 27.19
N ALA A 25 -18.02 8.76 27.36
CA ALA A 25 -16.88 8.62 26.47
C ALA A 25 -17.46 8.38 25.06
N LEU A 26 -17.36 9.40 24.21
CA LEU A 26 -17.65 9.26 22.78
C LEU A 26 -16.58 8.34 22.19
N ALA A 27 -16.87 7.04 22.19
CA ALA A 27 -16.09 6.07 21.46
C ALA A 27 -16.17 6.44 19.97
N GLU A 28 -15.02 6.69 19.36
CA GLU A 28 -14.91 6.71 17.90
C GLU A 28 -15.32 5.33 17.39
N SER A 29 -16.55 5.21 16.92
CA SER A 29 -17.07 3.99 16.33
C SER A 29 -16.34 3.76 15.01
N SER A 30 -15.23 3.03 15.05
CA SER A 30 -14.43 2.77 13.85
C SER A 30 -15.27 1.94 12.88
N THR A 31 -15.77 2.60 11.83
CA THR A 31 -16.50 1.97 10.71
C THR A 31 -15.68 0.88 10.03
N LEU A 32 -14.35 0.94 10.19
CA LEU A 32 -13.39 -0.10 9.90
C LEU A 32 -13.66 -1.39 10.69
N GLN A 33 -14.28 -2.36 10.05
CA GLN A 33 -14.48 -3.71 10.55
C GLN A 33 -13.38 -4.65 10.06
N THR A 34 -12.98 -5.62 10.88
CA THR A 34 -12.09 -6.70 10.45
C THR A 34 -12.93 -7.87 9.97
N ALA A 35 -13.02 -8.08 8.66
CA ALA A 35 -13.76 -9.20 8.10
C ALA A 35 -13.00 -10.52 8.31
N LYS A 36 -11.71 -10.58 7.97
CA LYS A 36 -10.81 -11.72 8.24
C LYS A 36 -9.45 -11.26 8.72
N HIS A 37 -8.73 -12.10 9.47
CA HIS A 37 -7.33 -11.82 9.81
C HIS A 37 -6.49 -13.08 10.01
N TRP A 38 -5.18 -13.00 9.82
CA TRP A 38 -4.25 -14.12 10.02
C TRP A 38 -2.92 -13.65 10.62
N LYS A 39 -2.34 -14.50 11.49
CA LYS A 39 -0.93 -14.37 11.90
C LYS A 39 -0.01 -14.70 10.74
N LEU A 40 -0.16 -15.92 10.23
CA LEU A 40 0.38 -16.40 8.96
C LEU A 40 -0.74 -17.16 8.24
N PHE A 41 -0.68 -17.28 6.93
CA PHE A 41 -1.62 -18.12 6.19
C PHE A 41 -1.28 -19.60 6.36
N THR A 42 -2.32 -20.43 6.33
CA THR A 42 -2.24 -21.89 6.27
C THR A 42 -3.23 -22.36 5.21
N TYR A 43 -2.96 -23.48 4.55
CA TYR A 43 -3.80 -24.00 3.46
C TYR A 43 -4.46 -25.33 3.87
N ASN A 44 -5.59 -25.64 3.25
CA ASN A 44 -6.19 -26.98 3.29
C ASN A 44 -5.45 -27.92 2.33
N PHE A 45 -4.26 -28.34 2.76
CA PHE A 45 -3.33 -29.15 1.96
C PHE A 45 -3.88 -30.54 1.62
N LEU A 46 -3.48 -31.05 0.46
CA LEU A 46 -3.66 -32.47 0.13
C LEU A 46 -2.87 -33.37 1.11
N PRO A 47 -3.33 -34.59 1.45
CA PRO A 47 -2.73 -35.45 2.48
C PRO A 47 -1.25 -35.83 2.29
N HIS A 48 -0.69 -35.60 1.10
CA HIS A 48 0.70 -35.90 0.74
C HIS A 48 1.49 -34.67 0.25
N ALA A 49 0.97 -33.46 0.48
CA ALA A 49 1.70 -32.23 0.20
C ALA A 49 2.99 -32.13 1.04
N PRO A 50 4.13 -31.74 0.47
CA PRO A 50 5.41 -31.67 1.18
C PRO A 50 5.51 -30.39 2.04
N ILE A 51 4.61 -30.25 3.03
CA ILE A 51 4.49 -29.07 3.92
C ILE A 51 5.70 -28.79 4.82
N HIS A 52 6.72 -29.66 4.78
CA HIS A 52 8.00 -29.49 5.48
C HIS A 52 9.12 -28.97 4.56
N ASP A 53 8.91 -28.93 3.24
CA ASP A 53 9.80 -28.25 2.31
C ASP A 53 9.45 -26.76 2.26
N LEU A 54 10.39 -25.91 2.67
CA LEU A 54 10.22 -24.45 2.66
C LEU A 54 10.14 -23.85 1.26
N ASN A 55 10.51 -24.58 0.20
CA ASN A 55 10.30 -24.17 -1.19
C ASN A 55 8.85 -24.37 -1.64
N PHE A 56 8.18 -25.40 -1.09
CA PHE A 56 6.75 -25.68 -1.27
C PHE A 56 5.87 -24.80 -0.37
N TYR A 57 6.23 -24.70 0.92
CA TYR A 57 5.47 -23.95 1.93
C TYR A 57 6.39 -23.33 2.99
N ASN A 58 6.53 -22.00 2.94
CA ASN A 58 7.11 -21.20 4.01
C ASN A 58 6.09 -20.12 4.43
N PRO A 59 5.38 -20.28 5.56
CA PRO A 59 4.26 -19.41 5.90
C PRO A 59 4.64 -17.95 6.17
N THR A 60 5.91 -17.62 6.43
CA THR A 60 6.39 -16.23 6.53
C THR A 60 6.66 -15.56 5.18
N ASN A 61 6.76 -16.35 4.11
CA ASN A 61 6.82 -15.87 2.72
C ASN A 61 5.43 -15.76 2.05
N VAL A 62 4.33 -16.13 2.74
CA VAL A 62 2.96 -15.99 2.22
C VAL A 62 2.30 -14.69 2.74
N LEU A 63 1.98 -13.78 1.82
CA LEU A 63 1.36 -12.48 2.11
C LEU A 63 0.32 -12.15 1.03
N ALA A 64 -0.80 -11.53 1.43
CA ALA A 64 -1.88 -11.19 0.52
C ALA A 64 -1.73 -9.79 -0.09
N THR A 65 -1.90 -9.69 -1.42
CA THR A 65 -1.73 -8.43 -2.18
C THR A 65 -2.96 -7.98 -2.96
N GLY A 66 -3.94 -8.87 -3.16
CA GLY A 66 -5.10 -8.64 -4.01
C GLY A 66 -6.35 -9.33 -3.49
N ILE A 67 -7.52 -8.76 -3.81
CA ILE A 67 -8.81 -9.23 -3.27
C ILE A 67 -9.95 -9.08 -4.29
N ALA A 68 -10.86 -10.06 -4.31
CA ALA A 68 -12.20 -9.90 -4.87
C ALA A 68 -13.25 -10.50 -3.92
N VAL A 69 -14.47 -9.95 -3.94
CA VAL A 69 -15.57 -10.35 -3.02
C VAL A 69 -16.85 -10.58 -3.81
N SER A 70 -17.32 -11.82 -3.84
CA SER A 70 -18.61 -12.19 -4.42
C SER A 70 -19.73 -12.07 -3.38
N TYR A 71 -20.88 -12.71 -3.64
CA TYR A 71 -22.00 -12.79 -2.70
C TYR A 71 -21.60 -13.41 -1.35
N ASP A 72 -20.96 -14.58 -1.38
CA ASP A 72 -20.68 -15.47 -0.25
C ASP A 72 -19.21 -15.89 -0.13
N ARG A 73 -18.37 -15.63 -1.14
CA ARG A 73 -16.96 -16.03 -1.20
C ARG A 73 -16.03 -14.81 -1.28
N ILE A 74 -14.90 -14.88 -0.58
CA ILE A 74 -13.81 -13.90 -0.66
C ILE A 74 -12.62 -14.59 -1.29
N PHE A 75 -12.10 -14.01 -2.38
CA PHE A 75 -10.93 -14.48 -3.10
C PHE A 75 -9.70 -13.66 -2.72
N ILE A 76 -8.56 -14.32 -2.57
CA ILE A 76 -7.32 -13.76 -2.01
C ILE A 76 -6.15 -14.11 -2.94
N ALA A 77 -5.47 -13.08 -3.44
CA ALA A 77 -4.23 -13.20 -4.19
C ALA A 77 -3.04 -13.25 -3.23
N THR A 78 -2.22 -14.30 -3.34
CA THR A 78 -0.94 -14.44 -2.62
C THR A 78 0.16 -14.72 -3.64
N PRO A 79 0.71 -13.69 -4.32
CA PRO A 79 1.71 -13.86 -5.37
C PRO A 79 3.00 -14.48 -4.83
N LYS A 80 3.73 -15.15 -5.73
CA LYS A 80 5.03 -15.76 -5.43
C LYS A 80 6.13 -14.70 -5.42
N LEU A 81 6.10 -13.80 -4.42
CA LEU A 81 7.14 -12.80 -4.21
C LEU A 81 8.48 -13.45 -3.79
N PHE A 82 8.38 -14.57 -3.07
CA PHE A 82 9.48 -15.44 -2.65
C PHE A 82 9.09 -16.92 -2.84
N SER A 83 10.07 -17.80 -2.69
CA SER A 83 9.89 -19.25 -2.51
C SER A 83 8.95 -19.59 -1.33
N GLY A 84 8.27 -20.75 -1.39
CA GLY A 84 7.40 -21.22 -0.30
C GLY A 84 5.93 -20.78 -0.35
N VAL A 85 5.41 -20.34 -1.50
CA VAL A 85 4.01 -19.98 -1.69
C VAL A 85 3.27 -21.09 -2.46
N SER A 86 2.46 -21.86 -1.73
CA SER A 86 1.90 -23.14 -2.22
C SER A 86 0.75 -22.99 -3.22
N SER A 87 -0.09 -21.98 -3.05
CA SER A 87 -1.15 -21.58 -4.00
C SER A 87 -1.16 -20.06 -4.12
N THR A 88 -1.35 -19.55 -5.33
CA THR A 88 -1.34 -18.10 -5.59
C THR A 88 -2.73 -17.46 -5.65
N VAL A 89 -3.80 -18.25 -5.78
CA VAL A 89 -5.20 -17.80 -5.75
C VAL A 89 -5.97 -18.70 -4.80
N ASN A 90 -6.64 -18.09 -3.83
CA ASN A 90 -7.27 -18.81 -2.73
C ASN A 90 -8.67 -18.27 -2.45
N VAL A 91 -9.54 -19.09 -1.86
CA VAL A 91 -10.91 -18.71 -1.50
C VAL A 91 -11.25 -19.06 -0.04
N VAL A 92 -12.05 -18.20 0.60
CA VAL A 92 -12.62 -18.40 1.95
C VAL A 92 -14.07 -17.92 2.01
N SER A 93 -14.86 -18.45 2.95
CA SER A 93 -16.25 -18.01 3.15
C SER A 93 -16.34 -16.59 3.73
N LYS A 94 -17.30 -15.81 3.23
CA LYS A 94 -17.61 -14.43 3.68
C LYS A 94 -18.43 -14.38 4.99
N ALA A 95 -19.08 -15.48 5.39
CA ALA A 95 -20.14 -15.46 6.40
C ALA A 95 -19.65 -15.04 7.80
N GLU A 96 -18.56 -15.66 8.28
CA GLU A 96 -17.96 -15.33 9.58
C GLU A 96 -17.12 -14.04 9.52
N PHE A 97 -17.04 -13.32 10.64
CA PHE A 97 -16.26 -12.09 10.79
C PHE A 97 -15.26 -12.20 11.94
N GLY A 98 -14.02 -11.75 11.71
CA GLY A 98 -12.95 -11.78 12.71
C GLY A 98 -12.29 -13.15 12.90
N ASP A 99 -12.50 -14.07 11.96
CA ASP A 99 -11.91 -15.41 11.94
C ASP A 99 -10.60 -15.47 11.13
N SER A 100 -9.89 -16.60 11.30
CA SER A 100 -8.64 -16.96 10.62
C SER A 100 -8.80 -18.26 9.84
N PRO A 101 -9.66 -18.32 8.80
CA PRO A 101 -9.99 -19.56 8.11
C PRO A 101 -8.81 -20.08 7.29
N VAL A 102 -8.69 -21.40 7.16
CA VAL A 102 -7.68 -22.02 6.27
C VAL A 102 -7.98 -21.67 4.81
N LEU A 103 -6.93 -21.39 4.04
CA LEU A 103 -7.04 -21.09 2.61
C LEU A 103 -7.37 -22.36 1.82
N GLN A 104 -8.41 -22.30 0.99
CA GLN A 104 -8.63 -23.27 -0.07
C GLN A 104 -7.94 -22.77 -1.34
N ALA A 105 -7.13 -23.58 -2.01
CA ALA A 105 -6.63 -23.25 -3.35
C ALA A 105 -7.82 -23.20 -4.33
N TYR A 106 -7.82 -22.23 -5.26
CA TYR A 106 -8.98 -21.97 -6.12
C TYR A 106 -8.63 -21.91 -7.62
N PRO A 107 -9.42 -22.54 -8.52
CA PRO A 107 -10.57 -23.42 -8.25
C PRO A 107 -10.24 -24.65 -7.41
N ASP A 108 -9.08 -25.26 -7.64
CA ASP A 108 -8.53 -26.34 -6.84
C ASP A 108 -6.99 -26.40 -6.96
N TRP A 109 -6.37 -27.43 -6.37
CA TRP A 109 -4.92 -27.60 -6.35
C TRP A 109 -4.27 -27.84 -7.73
N SER A 110 -5.01 -28.24 -8.77
CA SER A 110 -4.48 -28.43 -10.13
C SER A 110 -4.10 -27.12 -10.84
N PHE A 111 -4.66 -25.99 -10.38
CA PHE A 111 -4.28 -24.65 -10.83
C PHE A 111 -3.01 -24.15 -10.12
N SER A 112 -2.56 -24.82 -9.06
CA SER A 112 -1.39 -24.45 -8.28
C SER A 112 -0.14 -25.19 -8.75
N THR A 113 0.98 -24.47 -8.78
CA THR A 113 2.32 -25.06 -8.99
C THR A 113 3.29 -24.54 -7.93
N THR A 114 4.25 -25.36 -7.53
CA THR A 114 5.28 -25.07 -6.52
C THR A 114 6.67 -25.31 -7.09
N GLY A 115 7.69 -24.63 -6.55
CA GLY A 115 8.92 -24.35 -7.28
C GLY A 115 9.79 -25.55 -7.67
N ARG A 116 10.12 -25.62 -8.98
CA ARG A 116 11.13 -26.48 -9.63
C ARG A 116 10.72 -27.98 -9.71
N THR A 117 10.77 -28.65 -10.86
CA THR A 117 11.72 -28.48 -11.99
C THR A 117 11.12 -28.57 -13.41
N ASP A 118 9.84 -28.91 -13.55
CA ASP A 118 9.19 -29.32 -14.80
C ASP A 118 7.93 -28.49 -15.12
N PHE A 119 8.10 -27.17 -15.20
CA PHE A 119 7.01 -26.24 -15.55
C PHE A 119 6.54 -26.42 -17.01
N ASN A 120 5.53 -27.26 -17.22
CA ASN A 120 4.64 -27.10 -18.36
C ASN A 120 3.77 -25.85 -18.14
N CYS A 121 3.97 -24.81 -18.95
CA CYS A 121 3.16 -23.58 -18.96
C CYS A 121 1.76 -23.81 -19.57
N SER A 122 1.08 -24.85 -19.09
CA SER A 122 -0.19 -25.35 -19.59
C SER A 122 -1.33 -24.34 -19.44
N ASP A 123 -2.47 -24.68 -20.03
CA ASP A 123 -3.58 -23.74 -20.23
C ASP A 123 -4.11 -23.15 -18.91
N LEU A 124 -4.08 -23.92 -17.82
CA LEU A 124 -4.77 -23.60 -16.56
C LEU A 124 -3.85 -23.26 -15.37
N VAL A 125 -2.58 -23.66 -15.37
CA VAL A 125 -1.68 -23.50 -14.21
C VAL A 125 -1.31 -22.04 -13.97
N LEU A 126 -1.48 -21.56 -12.73
CA LEU A 126 -1.20 -20.18 -12.31
C LEU A 126 0.19 -20.05 -11.66
N ILE A 127 1.05 -19.19 -12.20
CA ILE A 127 2.37 -18.93 -11.63
C ILE A 127 2.29 -17.97 -10.45
N SER A 128 1.83 -16.73 -10.66
CA SER A 128 1.89 -15.67 -9.66
C SER A 128 0.83 -14.60 -9.95
N VAL A 129 -0.32 -14.72 -9.30
CA VAL A 129 -1.43 -13.76 -9.39
C VAL A 129 -1.30 -12.72 -8.28
N TYR A 130 -1.17 -11.46 -8.67
CA TYR A 130 -1.03 -10.33 -7.73
C TYR A 130 -2.38 -9.74 -7.33
N ARG A 131 -3.31 -9.64 -8.31
CA ARG A 131 -4.65 -9.06 -8.15
C ARG A 131 -5.64 -9.70 -9.12
N MET A 132 -6.92 -9.51 -8.83
CA MET A 132 -8.05 -10.12 -9.52
C MET A 132 -9.27 -9.19 -9.46
N ARG A 133 -10.22 -9.34 -10.39
CA ARG A 133 -11.47 -8.58 -10.43
C ARG A 133 -12.65 -9.49 -10.77
N ILE A 134 -13.84 -9.17 -10.27
CA ILE A 134 -15.09 -9.82 -10.68
C ILE A 134 -15.82 -8.84 -11.59
N ASP A 135 -16.29 -9.29 -12.76
CA ASP A 135 -17.11 -8.49 -13.68
C ASP A 135 -18.61 -8.57 -13.35
N SER A 136 -19.42 -7.74 -14.02
CA SER A 136 -20.88 -7.72 -13.80
C SER A 136 -21.61 -9.00 -14.23
N CYS A 137 -20.92 -9.93 -14.90
CA CYS A 137 -21.41 -11.26 -15.28
C CYS A 137 -21.02 -12.36 -14.26
N ASN A 138 -20.53 -12.00 -13.07
CA ASN A 138 -20.07 -12.93 -12.02
C ASN A 138 -18.89 -13.82 -12.47
N ARG A 139 -17.97 -13.27 -13.28
CA ARG A 139 -16.74 -13.99 -13.68
C ARG A 139 -15.52 -13.37 -13.02
N LEU A 140 -14.64 -14.20 -12.47
CA LEU A 140 -13.38 -13.80 -11.83
C LEU A 140 -12.24 -13.78 -12.85
N TRP A 141 -11.68 -12.60 -13.08
CA TRP A 141 -10.52 -12.36 -13.93
C TRP A 141 -9.25 -12.42 -13.08
N LEU A 142 -8.41 -13.42 -13.33
CA LEU A 142 -7.14 -13.67 -12.65
C LEU A 142 -5.99 -13.23 -13.56
N LEU A 143 -5.26 -12.18 -13.18
CA LEU A 143 -4.04 -11.75 -13.86
C LEU A 143 -2.83 -12.50 -13.31
N ASP A 144 -2.34 -13.47 -14.08
CA ASP A 144 -1.09 -14.18 -13.78
C ASP A 144 0.08 -13.46 -14.42
N ALA A 145 1.03 -13.01 -13.60
CA ALA A 145 2.22 -12.30 -14.05
C ALA A 145 3.23 -13.22 -14.75
N GLY A 146 3.14 -14.55 -14.60
CA GLY A 146 4.10 -15.50 -15.18
C GLY A 146 5.49 -15.52 -14.51
N VAL A 147 5.81 -14.53 -13.67
CA VAL A 147 7.07 -14.40 -12.91
C VAL A 147 6.89 -14.94 -11.48
N SER A 148 7.78 -15.84 -11.05
CA SER A 148 7.90 -16.30 -9.67
C SER A 148 9.14 -15.70 -8.99
N ARG A 149 9.13 -15.66 -7.65
CA ARG A 149 10.25 -15.19 -6.81
C ARG A 149 10.72 -13.77 -7.16
N SER A 150 9.77 -12.88 -7.41
CA SER A 150 10.00 -11.53 -7.94
C SER A 150 10.76 -10.57 -7.01
N LEU A 151 10.90 -10.89 -5.72
CA LEU A 151 11.72 -10.14 -4.76
C LEU A 151 12.96 -10.96 -4.31
N GLU A 152 13.34 -11.99 -5.06
CA GLU A 152 14.40 -12.96 -4.72
C GLU A 152 15.37 -13.21 -5.89
N ASP A 153 14.92 -13.88 -6.96
CA ASP A 153 15.75 -14.16 -8.16
C ASP A 153 15.03 -13.88 -9.50
N TYR A 154 13.80 -13.35 -9.47
CA TYR A 154 13.02 -12.88 -10.62
C TYR A 154 12.89 -13.93 -11.75
N GLU A 155 12.44 -15.14 -11.41
CA GLU A 155 12.27 -16.23 -12.38
C GLU A 155 11.03 -16.02 -13.26
N ILE A 156 11.24 -15.50 -14.47
CA ILE A 156 10.24 -15.52 -15.55
C ILE A 156 9.94 -17.00 -15.89
N THR A 157 8.89 -17.55 -15.28
CA THR A 157 8.57 -18.99 -15.32
C THR A 157 7.74 -19.32 -16.56
N CYS A 158 6.76 -18.46 -16.89
CA CYS A 158 5.89 -18.54 -18.06
C CYS A 158 5.59 -17.13 -18.61
N PRO A 159 5.05 -16.99 -19.82
CA PRO A 159 4.42 -15.74 -20.26
C PRO A 159 3.28 -15.33 -19.31
N PRO A 160 3.02 -14.03 -19.12
CA PRO A 160 1.84 -13.57 -18.40
C PRO A 160 0.56 -13.93 -19.16
N LYS A 161 -0.56 -14.04 -18.45
CA LYS A 161 -1.88 -14.34 -19.02
C LYS A 161 -3.03 -13.84 -18.13
N ILE A 162 -4.24 -13.81 -18.67
CA ILE A 162 -5.47 -13.73 -17.87
C ILE A 162 -6.22 -15.06 -18.00
N LEU A 163 -6.67 -15.62 -16.88
CA LEU A 163 -7.72 -16.65 -16.85
C LEU A 163 -9.02 -16.02 -16.34
N ILE A 164 -10.12 -16.28 -17.03
CA ILE A 164 -11.46 -15.80 -16.67
C ILE A 164 -12.29 -17.03 -16.26
N ILE A 165 -12.77 -17.03 -15.02
CA ILE A 165 -13.45 -18.16 -14.39
C ILE A 165 -14.90 -17.77 -14.08
N ASP A 166 -15.87 -18.55 -14.54
CA ASP A 166 -17.27 -18.37 -14.19
C ASP A 166 -17.52 -18.79 -12.72
N LEU A 167 -17.92 -17.86 -11.85
CA LEU A 167 -18.14 -18.15 -10.42
C LEU A 167 -19.44 -18.90 -10.13
N ASN A 168 -20.22 -19.24 -11.16
CA ASN A 168 -21.40 -20.12 -11.03
C ASN A 168 -21.04 -21.60 -11.22
N THR A 169 -19.96 -21.92 -11.94
CA THR A 169 -19.49 -23.29 -12.22
C THR A 169 -18.04 -23.57 -11.78
N ASP A 170 -17.32 -22.53 -11.35
CA ASP A 170 -15.87 -22.52 -11.06
C ASP A 170 -14.98 -23.02 -12.21
N GLN A 171 -15.48 -22.95 -13.45
CA GLN A 171 -14.75 -23.34 -14.67
C GLN A 171 -14.11 -22.16 -15.38
N VAL A 172 -12.93 -22.37 -15.99
CA VAL A 172 -12.33 -21.39 -16.91
C VAL A 172 -13.17 -21.30 -18.18
N VAL A 173 -13.68 -20.10 -18.47
CA VAL A 173 -14.49 -19.81 -19.66
C VAL A 173 -13.71 -19.09 -20.76
N ARG A 174 -12.59 -18.43 -20.42
CA ARG A 174 -11.67 -17.81 -21.39
C ARG A 174 -10.25 -17.73 -20.82
N ARG A 175 -9.26 -17.99 -21.66
CA ARG A 175 -7.85 -17.61 -21.45
C ARG A 175 -7.51 -16.46 -22.39
N VAL A 176 -6.63 -15.56 -21.94
CA VAL A 176 -6.08 -14.47 -22.74
C VAL A 176 -4.55 -14.54 -22.64
N ASP A 177 -3.88 -14.77 -23.75
CA ASP A 177 -2.43 -14.79 -23.86
C ASP A 177 -1.92 -13.45 -24.41
N PHE A 178 -0.82 -12.94 -23.86
CA PHE A 178 -0.26 -11.65 -24.28
C PHE A 178 0.78 -11.82 -25.41
N PRO A 179 0.63 -11.09 -26.54
CA PRO A 179 1.60 -11.11 -27.62
C PRO A 179 2.94 -10.52 -27.18
N LYS A 180 4.05 -11.09 -27.66
CA LYS A 180 5.42 -10.73 -27.21
C LYS A 180 5.76 -9.27 -27.49
N GLU A 181 5.11 -8.68 -28.46
CA GLU A 181 5.27 -7.31 -28.94
C GLU A 181 4.84 -6.25 -27.91
N ILE A 182 3.97 -6.59 -26.94
CA ILE A 182 3.61 -5.69 -25.82
C ILE A 182 4.52 -5.85 -24.59
N LEU A 183 5.23 -6.98 -24.48
CA LEU A 183 6.14 -7.29 -23.38
C LEU A 183 7.46 -6.52 -23.54
N ARG A 184 8.08 -6.19 -22.42
CA ARG A 184 9.42 -5.58 -22.33
C ARG A 184 10.32 -6.48 -21.47
N GLY A 185 11.58 -6.08 -21.26
CA GLY A 185 12.64 -7.00 -20.81
C GLY A 185 12.32 -7.70 -19.50
N GLU A 186 11.81 -6.94 -18.53
CA GLU A 186 11.42 -7.41 -17.20
C GLU A 186 9.93 -7.07 -16.91
N SER A 187 9.04 -7.23 -17.89
CA SER A 187 7.60 -6.93 -17.71
C SER A 187 6.97 -7.70 -16.54
N LEU A 188 6.31 -6.97 -15.63
CA LEU A 188 5.62 -7.53 -14.47
C LEU A 188 4.19 -6.96 -14.37
N PHE A 189 3.20 -7.77 -14.77
CA PHE A 189 1.80 -7.35 -14.78
C PHE A 189 1.15 -7.57 -13.39
N THR A 190 0.99 -6.50 -12.59
CA THR A 190 0.62 -6.62 -11.16
C THR A 190 -0.82 -6.21 -10.79
N ASN A 191 -1.54 -5.50 -11.68
CA ASN A 191 -2.90 -5.05 -11.43
C ASN A 191 -3.73 -5.06 -12.72
N LEU A 192 -5.03 -5.26 -12.59
CA LEU A 192 -6.01 -5.02 -13.64
C LEU A 192 -7.25 -4.31 -13.09
N VAL A 193 -7.88 -3.52 -13.95
CA VAL A 193 -9.25 -3.02 -13.78
C VAL A 193 -10.03 -3.25 -15.07
N ILE A 194 -11.32 -3.56 -14.94
CA ILE A 194 -12.22 -3.84 -16.06
C ILE A 194 -13.05 -2.58 -16.33
N ASP A 195 -13.07 -2.13 -17.57
CA ASP A 195 -13.93 -1.08 -18.10
C ASP A 195 -15.08 -1.74 -18.86
N GLU A 196 -16.24 -1.75 -18.22
CA GLU A 196 -17.46 -2.40 -18.72
C GLU A 196 -18.36 -1.41 -19.48
N THR A 197 -17.87 -0.20 -19.83
CA THR A 197 -18.71 0.83 -20.46
C THR A 197 -19.06 0.56 -21.94
N THR A 198 -18.61 -0.57 -22.50
CA THR A 198 -19.10 -1.17 -23.76
C THR A 198 -20.00 -2.37 -23.56
N ALA A 199 -20.03 -2.96 -22.35
CA ALA A 199 -20.85 -4.10 -22.04
C ALA A 199 -22.33 -3.78 -22.27
N LYS A 200 -23.02 -4.67 -22.97
CA LYS A 200 -24.48 -4.62 -23.11
C LYS A 200 -25.06 -5.40 -21.94
N HIS A 201 -26.24 -5.01 -21.46
CA HIS A 201 -26.82 -5.62 -20.27
C HIS A 201 -26.94 -7.15 -20.41
N GLY A 202 -26.22 -7.90 -19.55
CA GLY A 202 -26.12 -9.36 -19.61
C GLY A 202 -25.03 -9.93 -20.54
N ASN A 203 -24.14 -9.11 -21.11
CA ASN A 203 -23.01 -9.54 -21.93
C ASN A 203 -21.74 -8.74 -21.60
N CYS A 204 -20.74 -9.43 -21.03
CA CYS A 204 -19.46 -8.89 -20.61
C CYS A 204 -18.29 -9.34 -21.51
N ASP A 205 -18.54 -9.78 -22.74
CA ASP A 205 -17.48 -10.17 -23.70
C ASP A 205 -16.95 -8.99 -24.53
N ASP A 206 -17.70 -7.88 -24.57
CA ASP A 206 -17.37 -6.60 -25.22
C ASP A 206 -16.93 -5.58 -24.15
N VAL A 207 -15.76 -5.84 -23.52
CA VAL A 207 -15.18 -5.01 -22.44
C VAL A 207 -13.73 -4.66 -22.71
N PHE A 208 -13.20 -3.70 -21.95
CA PHE A 208 -11.78 -3.39 -21.92
C PHE A 208 -11.17 -3.79 -20.59
N ALA A 209 -9.91 -4.24 -20.60
CA ALA A 209 -9.11 -4.37 -19.38
C ALA A 209 -7.87 -3.47 -19.46
N TYR A 210 -7.60 -2.77 -18.37
CA TYR A 210 -6.41 -1.93 -18.21
C TYR A 210 -5.49 -2.56 -17.18
N ILE A 211 -4.28 -2.92 -17.60
CA ILE A 211 -3.33 -3.74 -16.85
C ILE A 211 -2.05 -2.94 -16.61
N SER A 212 -1.52 -2.92 -15.38
CA SER A 212 -0.29 -2.19 -15.06
C SER A 212 0.95 -3.09 -15.20
N ASP A 213 1.88 -2.68 -16.05
CA ASP A 213 3.24 -3.19 -16.06
C ASP A 213 4.10 -2.32 -15.12
N THR A 214 4.61 -2.93 -14.06
CA THR A 214 5.16 -2.23 -12.89
C THR A 214 6.67 -2.04 -12.94
N VAL A 215 7.40 -3.06 -13.39
CA VAL A 215 8.88 -3.04 -13.47
C VAL A 215 9.33 -2.35 -14.76
N GLU A 216 8.61 -2.59 -15.86
CA GLU A 216 8.74 -1.88 -17.13
C GLU A 216 7.53 -0.94 -17.26
N PRO A 217 7.63 0.38 -16.94
CA PRO A 217 6.42 1.16 -16.68
C PRO A 217 5.51 1.37 -17.90
N GLY A 218 4.26 0.92 -17.78
CA GLY A 218 3.26 1.04 -18.84
C GLY A 218 1.87 0.60 -18.42
N ILE A 219 0.88 0.97 -19.23
CA ILE A 219 -0.46 0.41 -19.15
C ILE A 219 -0.72 -0.39 -20.43
N ILE A 220 -1.06 -1.66 -20.25
CA ILE A 220 -1.49 -2.54 -21.33
C ILE A 220 -3.01 -2.42 -21.41
N VAL A 221 -3.50 -2.16 -22.62
CA VAL A 221 -4.92 -2.12 -22.95
C VAL A 221 -5.26 -3.41 -23.67
N TYR A 222 -6.25 -4.13 -23.16
CA TYR A 222 -6.86 -5.29 -23.80
C TYR A 222 -8.30 -4.95 -24.21
N ASP A 223 -8.64 -5.27 -25.45
CA ASP A 223 -9.98 -5.18 -26.02
C ASP A 223 -10.51 -6.61 -26.18
N SER A 224 -11.44 -7.03 -25.33
CA SER A 224 -11.92 -8.43 -25.33
C SER A 224 -12.91 -8.74 -26.44
N GLY A 225 -13.53 -7.71 -27.04
CA GLY A 225 -14.48 -7.84 -28.14
C GLY A 225 -13.78 -8.06 -29.50
N ARG A 226 -12.58 -7.51 -29.68
CA ARG A 226 -11.71 -7.73 -30.84
C ARG A 226 -10.56 -8.72 -30.59
N ASP A 227 -10.36 -9.13 -29.33
CA ASP A 227 -9.28 -10.01 -28.87
C ASP A 227 -7.87 -9.48 -29.23
N VAL A 228 -7.65 -8.18 -29.00
CA VAL A 228 -6.38 -7.51 -29.30
C VAL A 228 -5.86 -6.71 -28.12
N THR A 229 -4.53 -6.60 -28.03
CA THR A 229 -3.84 -5.85 -26.98
C THR A 229 -2.86 -4.84 -27.55
N TRP A 230 -2.67 -3.72 -26.86
CA TRP A 230 -1.56 -2.80 -27.13
C TRP A 230 -1.03 -2.20 -25.83
N ARG A 231 0.13 -1.54 -25.92
CA ARG A 231 0.78 -0.88 -24.80
C ARG A 231 0.74 0.64 -24.99
N VAL A 232 0.45 1.36 -23.92
CA VAL A 232 0.69 2.80 -23.81
C VAL A 232 1.65 3.07 -22.64
N SER A 233 2.55 4.03 -22.80
CA SER A 233 3.51 4.45 -21.77
C SER A 233 3.56 5.97 -21.67
N HIS A 234 3.81 6.49 -20.47
CA HIS A 234 3.95 7.92 -20.19
C HIS A 234 4.91 8.13 -19.01
N PRO A 235 5.73 9.19 -18.94
CA PRO A 235 6.67 9.40 -17.84
C PRO A 235 6.05 9.39 -16.44
N ALA A 236 4.77 9.77 -16.30
CA ALA A 236 4.03 9.70 -15.04
C ALA A 236 3.76 8.27 -14.51
N MET A 237 4.09 7.23 -15.29
CA MET A 237 4.01 5.82 -14.86
C MET A 237 5.30 5.33 -14.18
N TYR A 238 6.40 6.08 -14.31
CA TYR A 238 7.70 5.72 -13.73
C TYR A 238 7.76 6.10 -12.24
N PRO A 239 8.57 5.40 -11.44
CA PRO A 239 8.84 5.78 -10.04
C PRO A 239 9.55 7.14 -9.96
N ASP A 240 9.22 7.95 -8.95
CA ASP A 240 9.90 9.21 -8.68
C ASP A 240 11.00 8.97 -7.63
N PRO A 241 12.30 9.20 -7.95
CA PRO A 241 13.39 8.95 -7.01
C PRO A 241 13.33 9.84 -5.76
N ASP A 242 12.63 10.98 -5.79
CA ASP A 242 12.39 11.81 -4.60
C ASP A 242 11.59 11.02 -3.54
N PHE A 243 10.79 10.04 -3.97
CA PHE A 243 9.88 9.18 -3.20
C PHE A 243 10.34 7.70 -3.12
N ALA A 244 11.61 7.41 -3.43
CA ALA A 244 12.14 6.04 -3.46
C ALA A 244 11.98 5.29 -2.12
N GLN A 245 12.14 6.00 -1.00
CA GLN A 245 12.01 5.46 0.34
C GLN A 245 10.61 5.70 0.91
N SER A 246 9.89 4.62 1.23
CA SER A 246 8.63 4.64 1.96
C SER A 246 8.86 4.42 3.47
N GLU A 247 8.01 5.02 4.30
CA GLU A 247 8.06 4.93 5.76
C GLU A 247 6.71 4.52 6.32
N ILE A 248 6.69 3.46 7.14
CA ILE A 248 5.49 2.94 7.83
C ILE A 248 5.86 2.72 9.30
N LEU A 249 5.22 3.49 10.19
CA LEU A 249 5.55 3.55 11.62
C LEU A 249 7.03 3.89 11.88
N ASN A 250 7.86 2.87 12.16
CA ASN A 250 9.30 3.01 12.42
C ASN A 250 10.17 2.35 11.33
N ASP A 251 9.56 1.55 10.45
CA ASP A 251 10.25 0.82 9.40
C ASP A 251 10.34 1.68 8.13
N ARG A 252 11.51 1.66 7.49
CA ARG A 252 11.80 2.35 6.22
C ARG A 252 12.31 1.35 5.20
N PHE A 253 11.78 1.41 3.99
CA PHE A 253 12.14 0.51 2.89
C PHE A 253 12.16 1.26 1.57
N ILE A 254 13.04 0.84 0.65
CA ILE A 254 13.15 1.40 -0.69
C ILE A 254 12.52 0.41 -1.66
N LEU A 255 11.53 0.85 -2.43
CA LEU A 255 10.88 0.04 -3.47
C LEU A 255 10.43 0.96 -4.60
N MET A 256 11.11 0.84 -5.74
CA MET A 256 10.96 1.73 -6.92
C MET A 256 9.94 1.19 -7.92
N ASP A 257 8.84 0.59 -7.43
CA ASP A 257 7.76 0.12 -8.30
C ASP A 257 7.16 1.29 -9.08
N GLY A 258 7.07 1.12 -10.41
CA GLY A 258 6.33 2.00 -11.31
C GLY A 258 4.83 1.89 -11.10
N VAL A 259 4.03 2.09 -12.15
CA VAL A 259 2.56 2.03 -12.07
C VAL A 259 2.07 0.71 -11.47
N VAL A 260 1.27 0.82 -10.40
CA VAL A 260 0.68 -0.31 -9.67
C VAL A 260 -0.77 -0.01 -9.29
N GLY A 261 -1.03 1.16 -8.69
CA GLY A 261 -2.38 1.55 -8.30
C GLY A 261 -3.18 1.91 -9.55
N LEU A 262 -4.26 1.18 -9.81
CA LEU A 262 -5.22 1.42 -10.89
C LEU A 262 -6.64 1.42 -10.31
N ALA A 263 -7.47 2.37 -10.73
CA ALA A 263 -8.89 2.39 -10.41
C ALA A 263 -9.68 3.04 -11.56
N PHE A 264 -10.70 2.36 -12.07
CA PHE A 264 -11.50 2.85 -13.19
C PHE A 264 -12.87 3.35 -12.74
N ASP A 265 -13.25 4.55 -13.17
CA ASP A 265 -14.58 5.11 -12.97
C ASP A 265 -15.48 4.83 -14.19
N GLN A 266 -16.40 3.87 -14.04
CA GLN A 266 -17.39 3.50 -15.07
C GLN A 266 -18.34 4.66 -15.43
N LYS A 267 -18.59 5.63 -14.54
CA LYS A 267 -19.50 6.76 -14.77
C LYS A 267 -18.82 7.87 -15.55
N LEU A 268 -17.58 8.20 -15.18
CA LEU A 268 -16.80 9.28 -15.81
C LEU A 268 -15.99 8.80 -17.03
N GLY A 269 -15.78 7.48 -17.19
CA GLY A 269 -14.95 6.92 -18.25
C GLY A 269 -13.45 7.21 -18.04
N VAL A 270 -13.00 7.26 -16.79
CA VAL A 270 -11.65 7.71 -16.41
C VAL A 270 -10.89 6.61 -15.67
N LEU A 271 -9.68 6.30 -16.16
CA LEU A 271 -8.71 5.51 -15.41
C LEU A 271 -7.86 6.44 -14.54
N TYR A 272 -7.94 6.25 -13.23
CA TYR A 272 -7.03 6.81 -12.25
C TYR A 272 -5.85 5.85 -12.04
N PHE A 273 -4.63 6.38 -11.98
CA PHE A 273 -3.43 5.57 -11.78
C PHE A 273 -2.35 6.27 -10.96
N GLN A 274 -1.50 5.47 -10.30
CA GLN A 274 -0.30 5.94 -9.61
C GLN A 274 0.80 4.86 -9.55
N PRO A 275 2.08 5.26 -9.68
CA PRO A 275 3.21 4.51 -9.16
C PRO A 275 3.17 4.29 -7.65
N LEU A 276 3.92 3.32 -7.12
CA LEU A 276 4.16 3.21 -5.67
C LEU A 276 5.00 4.40 -5.20
N ALA A 277 6.15 4.61 -5.84
CA ALA A 277 7.13 5.65 -5.48
C ALA A 277 6.68 7.03 -5.98
N THR A 278 5.50 7.50 -5.56
CA THR A 278 5.08 8.90 -5.73
C THR A 278 3.92 9.29 -4.79
N ASP A 279 3.91 10.56 -4.36
CA ASP A 279 2.72 11.16 -3.74
C ASP A 279 1.59 11.44 -4.76
N ARG A 280 1.90 11.54 -6.05
CA ARG A 280 0.95 12.02 -7.08
C ARG A 280 -0.13 10.99 -7.44
N LEU A 281 -1.25 11.50 -7.95
CA LEU A 281 -2.33 10.74 -8.55
C LEU A 281 -2.59 11.28 -9.97
N PHE A 282 -2.64 10.41 -10.95
CA PHE A 282 -2.82 10.75 -12.37
C PHE A 282 -4.12 10.17 -12.91
N SER A 283 -4.57 10.68 -14.05
CA SER A 283 -5.68 10.10 -14.79
C SER A 283 -5.53 10.20 -16.31
N VAL A 284 -6.26 9.34 -17.01
CA VAL A 284 -6.39 9.30 -18.47
C VAL A 284 -7.79 8.79 -18.82
N THR A 285 -8.42 9.33 -19.86
CA THR A 285 -9.80 8.90 -20.22
C THR A 285 -9.77 7.63 -21.07
N ARG A 286 -10.86 6.85 -21.02
CA ARG A 286 -11.03 5.64 -21.83
C ARG A 286 -10.90 5.92 -23.32
N GLU A 287 -11.34 7.08 -23.81
CA GLU A 287 -11.22 7.46 -25.23
C GLU A 287 -9.75 7.58 -25.68
N VAL A 288 -8.88 8.04 -24.78
CA VAL A 288 -7.42 8.13 -25.02
C VAL A 288 -6.78 6.74 -24.95
N LEU A 289 -7.20 5.88 -24.02
CA LEU A 289 -6.68 4.50 -23.91
C LEU A 289 -7.13 3.61 -25.07
N ARG A 290 -8.41 3.71 -25.45
CA ARG A 290 -9.09 2.88 -26.47
C ARG A 290 -8.72 3.25 -27.92
N ALA A 291 -8.02 4.37 -28.13
CA ALA A 291 -7.62 4.86 -29.46
C ALA A 291 -6.68 3.92 -30.23
N GLY A 292 -6.02 2.97 -29.54
CA GLY A 292 -5.03 2.07 -30.11
C GLY A 292 -3.60 2.41 -29.69
N PRO A 293 -2.59 1.80 -30.34
CA PRO A 293 -1.19 2.20 -30.18
C PRO A 293 -0.99 3.69 -30.49
N LEU A 294 -0.12 4.36 -29.72
CA LEU A 294 0.30 5.73 -30.01
C LEU A 294 1.12 5.77 -31.32
N ALA A 295 0.95 6.83 -32.12
CA ALA A 295 1.79 7.05 -33.28
C ALA A 295 3.22 7.47 -32.87
N GLN A 296 4.16 7.42 -33.80
CA GLN A 296 5.54 7.82 -33.55
C GLN A 296 5.59 9.30 -33.11
N ASN A 297 6.17 9.54 -31.92
CA ASN A 297 6.28 10.84 -31.24
C ASN A 297 4.97 11.40 -30.62
N ASP A 298 3.84 10.69 -30.66
CA ASP A 298 2.65 11.06 -29.90
C ASP A 298 2.86 10.84 -28.39
N ILE A 299 2.27 11.71 -27.58
CA ILE A 299 2.31 11.63 -26.11
C ILE A 299 0.92 11.31 -25.58
N LEU A 300 0.82 10.28 -24.72
CA LEU A 300 -0.43 9.91 -24.04
C LEU A 300 -0.98 11.10 -23.24
N LYS A 301 -2.25 11.45 -23.45
CA LYS A 301 -2.91 12.60 -22.82
C LYS A 301 -3.27 12.31 -21.35
N VAL A 302 -2.25 12.27 -20.50
CA VAL A 302 -2.35 12.10 -19.05
C VAL A 302 -2.59 13.46 -18.37
N LYS A 303 -3.47 13.48 -17.38
CA LYS A 303 -3.72 14.61 -16.48
C LYS A 303 -3.16 14.31 -15.09
N LEU A 304 -2.53 15.31 -14.45
CA LEU A 304 -2.31 15.29 -13.00
C LEU A 304 -3.64 15.59 -12.29
N VAL A 305 -4.08 14.70 -11.41
CA VAL A 305 -5.21 14.95 -10.52
C VAL A 305 -4.73 15.82 -9.35
N GLY A 306 -3.64 15.39 -8.70
CA GLY A 306 -2.89 16.16 -7.68
C GLY A 306 -2.08 15.24 -6.77
N LYS A 307 -2.04 15.52 -5.46
CA LYS A 307 -1.16 14.87 -4.48
C LYS A 307 -1.89 14.22 -3.29
N LYS A 308 -1.35 13.08 -2.86
CA LYS A 308 -1.57 12.42 -1.56
C LYS A 308 -0.56 12.94 -0.53
N SER A 309 -0.74 12.55 0.73
CA SER A 309 0.23 12.79 1.82
C SER A 309 1.47 11.90 1.80
N SER A 310 1.41 10.70 1.21
CA SER A 310 2.55 9.79 1.07
C SER A 310 2.31 8.78 -0.07
N GLN A 311 3.29 7.91 -0.32
CA GLN A 311 3.21 6.77 -1.22
C GLN A 311 2.03 5.84 -0.89
N GLY A 312 1.64 4.99 -1.85
CA GLY A 312 0.63 3.94 -1.64
C GLY A 312 0.15 3.32 -2.95
N ILE A 313 -0.38 2.10 -2.89
CA ILE A 313 -0.82 1.34 -4.09
C ILE A 313 -2.30 0.94 -4.08
N GLY A 314 -2.92 0.77 -2.92
CA GLY A 314 -4.36 0.59 -2.83
C GLY A 314 -5.10 1.80 -3.39
N LEU A 315 -5.89 1.58 -4.45
CA LEU A 315 -6.66 2.59 -5.16
C LEU A 315 -7.99 1.97 -5.62
N THR A 316 -9.11 2.66 -5.43
CA THR A 316 -10.43 2.25 -5.95
C THR A 316 -11.34 3.49 -6.15
N VAL A 317 -12.54 3.33 -6.73
CA VAL A 317 -13.50 4.43 -6.90
C VAL A 317 -14.79 4.14 -6.13
N SER A 318 -15.30 5.15 -5.44
CA SER A 318 -16.61 5.16 -4.79
C SER A 318 -17.73 5.06 -5.84
N PRO A 319 -18.53 3.97 -5.84
CA PRO A 319 -19.65 3.82 -6.77
C PRO A 319 -20.81 4.78 -6.45
N ILE A 320 -20.76 5.50 -5.32
CA ILE A 320 -21.75 6.50 -4.92
C ILE A 320 -21.50 7.81 -5.69
N ASP A 321 -20.35 8.45 -5.45
CA ASP A 321 -20.10 9.86 -5.78
C ASP A 321 -18.89 10.11 -6.70
N SER A 322 -18.23 9.05 -7.19
CA SER A 322 -16.98 9.13 -7.97
C SER A 322 -15.77 9.69 -7.19
N SER A 323 -15.80 9.63 -5.85
CA SER A 323 -14.57 9.82 -5.05
C SER A 323 -13.55 8.72 -5.31
N VAL A 324 -12.30 9.10 -5.58
CA VAL A 324 -11.15 8.19 -5.61
C VAL A 324 -10.75 7.89 -4.18
N ILE A 325 -10.73 6.60 -3.82
CA ILE A 325 -10.35 6.10 -2.49
C ILE A 325 -8.94 5.54 -2.57
N PHE A 326 -8.07 5.98 -1.66
CA PHE A 326 -6.65 5.59 -1.62
C PHE A 326 -6.17 5.38 -0.18
N SER A 327 -5.07 4.64 -0.02
CA SER A 327 -4.43 4.44 1.29
C SER A 327 -3.00 4.99 1.29
N PRO A 328 -2.73 6.13 1.97
CA PRO A 328 -1.39 6.65 2.17
C PRO A 328 -0.65 5.87 3.28
N LEU A 329 0.56 5.40 2.97
CA LEU A 329 1.32 4.46 3.80
C LEU A 329 1.81 5.06 5.13
N THR A 330 2.38 6.26 5.11
CA THR A 330 2.98 6.88 6.32
C THR A 330 1.91 7.30 7.34
N GLU A 331 0.74 7.69 6.84
CA GLU A 331 -0.41 8.09 7.65
C GLU A 331 -1.22 6.88 8.17
N THR A 332 -0.98 5.65 7.67
CA THR A 332 -1.70 4.42 8.07
C THR A 332 -3.24 4.58 8.05
N ALA A 333 -3.74 5.08 6.93
CA ALA A 333 -5.12 5.52 6.77
C ALA A 333 -5.76 5.03 5.47
N ILE A 334 -7.07 5.19 5.34
CA ILE A 334 -7.78 5.19 4.06
C ILE A 334 -8.51 6.53 3.94
N ALA A 335 -8.32 7.19 2.81
CA ALA A 335 -8.84 8.52 2.50
C ALA A 335 -9.59 8.50 1.17
N ALA A 336 -10.53 9.43 1.01
CA ALA A 336 -11.30 9.61 -0.22
C ALA A 336 -11.23 11.06 -0.69
N TRP A 337 -11.11 11.24 -2.00
CA TRP A 337 -11.05 12.55 -2.65
C TRP A 337 -11.92 12.56 -3.91
N ASN A 338 -12.86 13.50 -3.99
CA ASN A 338 -13.72 13.69 -5.14
C ASN A 338 -13.08 14.66 -6.15
N PRO A 339 -12.66 14.22 -7.35
CA PRO A 339 -11.95 15.08 -8.29
C PRO A 339 -12.85 16.12 -9.01
N SER A 340 -14.17 16.07 -8.83
CA SER A 340 -15.12 16.98 -9.48
C SER A 340 -15.40 18.25 -8.68
N ASN A 341 -15.43 18.14 -7.35
CA ASN A 341 -15.73 19.24 -6.42
C ASN A 341 -14.62 19.46 -5.38
N ASN A 342 -13.52 18.70 -5.47
CA ASN A 342 -12.36 18.72 -4.59
C ASN A 342 -12.63 18.38 -3.11
N ASN A 343 -13.78 17.77 -2.78
CA ASN A 343 -14.08 17.34 -1.42
C ASN A 343 -13.16 16.19 -0.97
N GLN A 344 -12.70 16.22 0.29
CA GLN A 344 -11.63 15.38 0.83
C GLN A 344 -11.99 14.92 2.25
N VAL A 345 -11.95 13.60 2.49
CA VAL A 345 -12.35 13.00 3.78
C VAL A 345 -11.48 11.81 4.16
N VAL A 346 -11.14 11.69 5.44
CA VAL A 346 -10.51 10.48 6.00
C VAL A 346 -11.61 9.47 6.32
N LEU A 347 -11.58 8.29 5.68
CA LEU A 347 -12.60 7.25 5.90
C LEU A 347 -12.27 6.37 7.10
N ALA A 348 -10.98 6.11 7.33
CA ALA A 348 -10.47 5.41 8.51
C ALA A 348 -8.99 5.71 8.75
N HIS A 349 -8.55 5.61 9.99
CA HIS A 349 -7.14 5.67 10.41
C HIS A 349 -6.92 4.60 11.49
N ASP A 350 -5.93 3.72 11.29
CA ASP A 350 -5.65 2.63 12.24
C ASP A 350 -4.22 2.13 12.11
N ARG A 351 -3.39 2.45 13.11
CA ARG A 351 -1.94 2.24 13.06
C ARG A 351 -1.50 0.76 13.11
N ASP A 352 -2.38 -0.18 13.45
CA ASP A 352 -2.10 -1.63 13.38
C ASP A 352 -2.78 -2.29 12.17
N ARG A 353 -4.03 -1.90 11.87
CA ARG A 353 -4.82 -2.53 10.80
C ARG A 353 -4.52 -1.97 9.41
N LEU A 354 -4.19 -0.69 9.24
CA LEU A 354 -4.02 -0.01 7.94
C LEU A 354 -2.56 0.31 7.59
N GLN A 355 -1.64 -0.63 7.85
CA GLN A 355 -0.20 -0.36 7.65
C GLN A 355 0.24 -0.40 6.18
N PHE A 356 -0.20 -1.37 5.39
CA PHE A 356 0.04 -1.41 3.93
C PHE A 356 -1.18 -2.02 3.24
N VAL A 357 -2.06 -1.16 2.70
CA VAL A 357 -3.21 -1.61 1.92
C VAL A 357 -2.77 -1.84 0.48
N ALA A 358 -2.73 -3.10 0.07
CA ALA A 358 -2.20 -3.51 -1.23
C ALA A 358 -3.24 -3.41 -2.35
N ASP A 359 -4.52 -3.62 -2.04
CA ASP A 359 -5.64 -3.59 -3.00
C ASP A 359 -6.96 -3.26 -2.30
N MET A 360 -7.91 -2.70 -3.05
CA MET A 360 -9.25 -2.34 -2.56
C MET A 360 -10.31 -2.61 -3.63
N THR A 361 -11.43 -3.22 -3.22
CA THR A 361 -12.51 -3.63 -4.12
C THR A 361 -13.89 -3.30 -3.54
N THR A 362 -14.84 -3.01 -4.41
CA THR A 362 -16.28 -2.95 -4.09
C THR A 362 -16.98 -4.21 -4.62
N THR A 363 -18.24 -4.43 -4.27
CA THR A 363 -19.02 -5.57 -4.77
C THR A 363 -20.50 -5.20 -4.94
N PRO A 364 -21.16 -5.56 -6.06
CA PRO A 364 -22.57 -5.22 -6.29
C PRO A 364 -23.51 -5.94 -5.31
N HIS A 365 -23.05 -7.03 -4.68
CA HIS A 365 -23.78 -7.75 -3.64
C HIS A 365 -23.81 -7.00 -2.30
N GLU A 366 -23.03 -5.93 -2.15
CA GLU A 366 -22.99 -5.13 -0.92
C GLU A 366 -22.77 -3.64 -1.24
N PRO A 367 -23.77 -2.96 -1.82
CA PRO A 367 -23.64 -1.58 -2.28
C PRO A 367 -23.27 -0.63 -1.13
N GLY A 368 -22.40 0.34 -1.43
CA GLY A 368 -21.94 1.31 -0.44
C GLY A 368 -20.93 0.76 0.56
N VAL A 369 -20.38 -0.44 0.34
CA VAL A 369 -19.27 -1.01 1.12
C VAL A 369 -18.07 -1.25 0.21
N PHE A 370 -16.87 -1.04 0.74
CA PHE A 370 -15.64 -1.53 0.11
C PHE A 370 -14.84 -2.39 1.07
N TYR A 371 -14.05 -3.28 0.47
CA TYR A 371 -13.11 -4.17 1.15
C TYR A 371 -11.68 -3.75 0.81
N ALA A 372 -10.79 -3.87 1.80
CA ALA A 372 -9.37 -3.56 1.67
C ALA A 372 -8.54 -4.74 2.18
N VAL A 373 -7.56 -5.21 1.40
CA VAL A 373 -6.56 -6.17 1.88
C VAL A 373 -5.34 -5.41 2.40
N SER A 374 -5.02 -5.64 3.66
CA SER A 374 -3.96 -4.92 4.39
C SER A 374 -3.00 -5.91 5.04
N SER A 375 -1.71 -5.65 4.92
CA SER A 375 -0.67 -6.55 5.43
C SER A 375 0.52 -5.79 6.02
N LYS A 376 1.42 -6.52 6.68
CA LYS A 376 2.69 -5.98 7.22
C LYS A 376 3.81 -6.09 6.17
N PHE A 377 3.51 -5.63 4.94
CA PHE A 377 4.39 -5.75 3.77
C PHE A 377 5.80 -5.20 3.99
N HIS A 378 5.95 -4.05 4.67
CA HIS A 378 7.25 -3.48 5.01
C HIS A 378 8.11 -4.45 5.84
N ARG A 379 7.52 -5.13 6.84
CA ARG A 379 8.22 -6.14 7.66
C ARG A 379 8.54 -7.42 6.91
N PHE A 380 7.66 -7.81 5.99
CA PHE A 380 7.86 -8.93 5.07
C PHE A 380 9.01 -8.66 4.09
N PHE A 381 9.05 -7.46 3.51
CA PHE A 381 10.09 -6.98 2.61
C PHE A 381 11.45 -6.88 3.32
N LEU A 382 11.47 -6.27 4.51
CA LEU A 382 12.65 -6.17 5.39
C LEU A 382 13.01 -7.48 6.12
N LYS A 383 12.34 -8.60 5.81
CA LYS A 383 12.53 -9.94 6.43
C LYS A 383 12.50 -9.95 7.98
N ASN A 384 11.81 -8.99 8.59
CA ASN A 384 11.67 -8.85 10.05
C ASN A 384 10.25 -9.20 10.58
N LEU A 385 9.42 -9.83 9.76
CA LEU A 385 8.04 -10.23 10.04
C LEU A 385 7.95 -11.13 11.28
N ASN A 386 7.10 -10.77 12.25
CA ASN A 386 6.89 -11.55 13.47
C ASN A 386 5.74 -12.56 13.28
N PRO A 387 5.97 -13.88 13.40
CA PRO A 387 4.93 -14.89 13.20
C PRO A 387 3.86 -14.92 14.31
N ASN A 388 4.08 -14.22 15.43
CA ASN A 388 3.19 -14.26 16.60
C ASN A 388 2.12 -13.17 16.62
N GLU A 389 2.21 -12.14 15.78
CA GLU A 389 1.23 -11.06 15.63
C GLU A 389 0.38 -11.24 14.36
N ILE A 390 -0.72 -10.48 14.22
CA ILE A 390 -1.51 -10.45 12.98
C ILE A 390 -0.71 -9.70 11.90
N ASN A 391 -0.48 -10.36 10.75
CA ASN A 391 0.29 -9.82 9.63
C ASN A 391 -0.53 -9.63 8.35
N ASN A 392 -1.68 -10.29 8.20
CA ASN A 392 -2.58 -10.18 7.06
C ASN A 392 -4.01 -9.94 7.53
N ARG A 393 -4.75 -9.03 6.89
CA ARG A 393 -6.15 -8.69 7.21
C ARG A 393 -6.95 -8.40 5.96
N ILE A 394 -8.22 -8.78 6.00
CA ILE A 394 -9.26 -8.27 5.10
C ILE A 394 -10.18 -7.41 5.94
N LEU A 395 -10.30 -6.16 5.53
CA LEU A 395 -11.00 -5.11 6.25
C LEU A 395 -12.21 -4.68 5.43
N ARG A 396 -13.31 -4.34 6.10
CA ARG A 396 -14.58 -3.91 5.50
C ARG A 396 -14.91 -2.52 6.01
N LEU A 397 -15.27 -1.62 5.09
CA LEU A 397 -15.62 -0.23 5.40
C LEU A 397 -16.93 0.16 4.69
N PRO A 398 -18.00 0.48 5.42
CA PRO A 398 -19.12 1.23 4.88
C PRO A 398 -18.69 2.64 4.43
N LEU A 399 -19.16 3.07 3.28
CA LEU A 399 -18.96 4.44 2.78
C LEU A 399 -19.92 5.41 3.51
N PRO A 400 -19.47 6.63 3.83
CA PRO A 400 -20.38 7.72 4.21
C PRO A 400 -21.51 7.88 3.19
N ASN A 401 -22.72 8.16 3.68
CA ASN A 401 -23.94 8.32 2.89
C ASN A 401 -24.46 7.05 2.15
N ALA A 402 -23.89 5.86 2.38
CA ALA A 402 -24.44 4.60 1.88
C ALA A 402 -25.87 4.29 2.39
N TYR A 403 -26.26 4.87 3.54
CA TYR A 403 -27.56 4.67 4.18
C TYR A 403 -28.33 5.98 4.37
N SER A 404 -28.63 6.69 3.27
CA SER A 404 -29.64 7.76 3.25
C SER A 404 -31.07 7.19 3.22
N ALA A 405 -31.38 6.30 4.15
CA ALA A 405 -32.76 5.91 4.45
C ALA A 405 -33.49 7.12 5.09
N PRO A 406 -34.75 7.42 4.70
CA PRO A 406 -35.38 8.68 5.07
C PRO A 406 -35.96 8.67 6.50
N HIS A 407 -35.13 8.91 7.53
CA HIS A 407 -35.55 9.49 8.83
C HIS A 407 -34.37 9.95 9.72
N SER A 408 -33.96 11.22 9.58
CA SER A 408 -33.62 12.17 10.68
C SER A 408 -32.88 13.39 10.10
N PRO A 409 -33.37 14.64 10.25
CA PRO A 409 -32.77 15.81 9.62
C PRO A 409 -31.59 16.45 10.39
N ASP A 410 -31.17 15.88 11.52
CA ASP A 410 -30.24 16.50 12.49
C ASP A 410 -28.92 15.71 12.67
N ALA A 411 -28.27 15.34 11.58
CA ALA A 411 -26.90 14.82 11.59
C ALA A 411 -25.93 15.86 10.99
N PRO A 412 -25.15 16.61 11.80
CA PRO A 412 -24.28 17.67 11.28
C PRO A 412 -23.11 17.09 10.49
N SER A 413 -22.98 17.51 9.23
CA SER A 413 -21.78 17.25 8.42
C SER A 413 -20.56 17.92 9.08
N ILE A 414 -19.54 17.14 9.42
CA ILE A 414 -18.30 17.67 10.00
C ILE A 414 -17.49 18.37 8.90
N ASP A 415 -17.68 19.68 8.79
CA ASP A 415 -16.80 20.56 8.02
C ASP A 415 -15.38 20.52 8.62
N LEU A 416 -14.38 20.28 7.77
CA LEU A 416 -12.97 20.22 8.13
C LEU A 416 -12.48 21.50 8.84
N HIS A 417 -13.09 22.67 8.55
CA HIS A 417 -12.80 23.93 9.25
C HIS A 417 -13.22 23.94 10.73
N THR A 418 -14.10 23.04 11.16
CA THR A 418 -14.58 22.95 12.55
C THR A 418 -13.59 22.22 13.44
N ILE A 419 -12.90 21.20 12.91
CA ILE A 419 -11.85 20.45 13.63
C ILE A 419 -10.73 21.40 14.08
N ASN A 420 -10.32 22.33 13.21
CA ASN A 420 -9.31 23.36 13.51
C ASN A 420 -9.69 24.36 14.62
N LYS A 421 -10.94 24.35 15.11
CA LYS A 421 -11.36 25.13 16.31
C LYS A 421 -11.51 24.26 17.56
N ALA A 422 -11.84 22.98 17.42
CA ALA A 422 -12.09 22.08 18.55
C ALA A 422 -10.81 21.65 19.30
N SER A 423 -9.68 21.49 18.60
CA SER A 423 -8.42 20.99 19.20
C SER A 423 -7.77 21.90 20.26
N ASN A 424 -8.26 23.12 20.45
CA ASN A 424 -7.69 24.08 21.41
C ASN A 424 -8.22 23.93 22.86
N TYR A 425 -9.05 22.93 23.17
CA TYR A 425 -9.75 22.82 24.47
C TYR A 425 -9.52 21.55 25.30
N PHE A 426 -8.43 20.80 25.07
CA PHE A 426 -7.97 19.72 25.96
C PHE A 426 -6.47 19.80 26.31
N GLY A 427 -6.04 20.95 26.83
CA GLY A 427 -4.73 21.10 27.49
C GLY A 427 -4.78 20.68 28.96
N SER A 428 -4.29 19.48 29.29
CA SER A 428 -4.07 19.05 30.68
C SER A 428 -2.63 19.32 31.13
N PRO A 429 -2.38 19.94 32.31
CA PRO A 429 -1.06 20.48 32.63
C PRO A 429 -0.11 19.47 33.29
N TYR A 430 0.91 19.02 32.56
CA TYR A 430 2.12 18.46 33.17
C TYR A 430 3.16 19.56 33.43
N LYS A 431 3.51 19.79 34.70
CA LYS A 431 4.70 20.57 35.09
C LYS A 431 5.96 19.69 35.02
N PRO A 432 7.12 20.24 34.63
CA PRO A 432 8.38 19.50 34.65
C PRO A 432 8.95 19.41 36.07
N ASN A 433 9.46 18.23 36.45
CA ASN A 433 10.33 18.09 37.61
C ASN A 433 11.79 18.17 37.18
N SER A 434 12.47 19.25 37.58
CA SER A 434 13.93 19.30 37.61
C SER A 434 14.45 18.46 38.79
N LEU A 435 15.43 17.60 38.54
CA LEU A 435 16.18 16.91 39.60
C LEU A 435 17.68 17.23 39.45
N ASP A 436 18.21 17.91 40.46
CA ASP A 436 19.63 18.17 40.62
C ASP A 436 20.33 16.98 41.31
N LYS A 437 21.65 16.90 41.23
CA LYS A 437 22.44 15.71 41.57
C LYS A 437 22.88 15.68 43.04
N SER A 438 22.32 14.77 43.84
CA SER A 438 23.07 14.17 44.96
C SER A 438 22.53 12.80 45.44
N ASN A 439 23.46 11.83 45.53
CA ASN A 439 23.56 10.70 46.47
C ASN A 439 22.31 9.82 46.81
N VAL A 440 22.05 8.83 45.95
CA VAL A 440 22.23 7.36 46.23
C VAL A 440 21.54 6.69 47.46
N VAL A 441 20.86 5.56 47.17
CA VAL A 441 20.14 4.54 48.02
C VAL A 441 18.77 4.92 48.60
N GLY A 442 17.77 4.03 48.40
CA GLY A 442 16.55 3.96 49.21
C GLY A 442 15.37 3.23 48.53
N PHE A 443 14.94 2.08 49.07
CA PHE A 443 13.70 1.40 48.64
C PHE A 443 12.48 1.93 49.41
N GLY A 444 11.33 2.04 48.74
CA GLY A 444 10.03 1.72 49.36
C GLY A 444 8.98 2.83 49.56
N ASN A 445 7.79 2.55 49.02
CA ASN A 445 6.46 2.77 49.63
C ASN A 445 5.95 4.18 50.00
N TYR A 446 4.98 4.64 49.18
CA TYR A 446 3.62 5.06 49.57
C TYR A 446 3.32 6.31 50.46
N VAL A 447 2.30 7.06 49.98
CA VAL A 447 1.16 7.65 50.73
C VAL A 447 1.21 9.11 51.25
N TYR A 448 0.37 9.94 50.59
CA TYR A 448 -0.53 11.03 51.07
C TYR A 448 -0.04 12.45 51.43
N ASN A 449 -0.72 13.41 50.75
CA ASN A 449 -1.21 14.74 51.21
C ASN A 449 -0.17 15.80 51.70
N SER A 450 -0.46 17.12 51.78
CA SER A 450 -1.75 17.84 51.82
C SER A 450 -1.65 19.33 51.38
N LEU A 451 -2.79 19.91 50.95
CA LEU A 451 -3.27 21.30 51.19
C LEU A 451 -2.52 22.56 50.62
N HIS A 452 -3.28 23.34 49.82
CA HIS A 452 -3.32 24.82 49.72
C HIS A 452 -2.06 25.61 49.25
N THR A 453 -2.15 26.87 48.76
CA THR A 453 -3.26 27.86 48.72
C THR A 453 -3.29 28.65 47.40
N SER A 454 -4.41 29.31 47.07
CA SER A 454 -4.57 30.16 45.87
C SER A 454 -4.11 31.61 46.04
N VAL A 455 -3.52 32.19 44.98
CA VAL A 455 -3.59 33.63 44.65
C VAL A 455 -3.79 33.77 43.13
N LYS A 456 -4.55 34.80 42.69
CA LYS A 456 -4.86 35.12 41.27
C LYS A 456 -4.36 36.55 40.93
N PRO A 457 -4.34 37.01 39.65
CA PRO A 457 -3.09 37.47 39.07
C PRO A 457 -3.05 38.95 38.68
N GLN A 458 -1.87 39.42 38.25
CA GLN A 458 -1.71 40.61 37.41
C GLN A 458 -1.17 40.20 36.03
N GLN A 459 -1.56 40.90 34.97
CA GLN A 459 -1.04 40.71 33.61
C GLN A 459 0.16 41.63 33.34
N PRO A 460 1.28 41.13 32.80
CA PRO A 460 2.30 41.95 32.15
C PRO A 460 1.96 42.20 30.65
N PRO A 461 2.58 43.20 29.99
CA PRO A 461 1.94 43.85 28.84
C PRO A 461 2.69 43.70 27.50
N TYR A 462 2.53 42.56 26.81
CA TYR A 462 2.94 42.41 25.41
C TYR A 462 1.99 41.48 24.64
N ASN A 463 1.56 41.92 23.45
CA ASN A 463 0.90 41.05 22.47
C ASN A 463 1.96 40.24 21.71
N TYR A 464 1.75 38.93 21.60
CA TYR A 464 2.49 38.04 20.71
C TYR A 464 1.49 37.38 19.76
N GLU A 465 1.78 37.36 18.45
CA GLU A 465 1.01 36.56 17.51
C GLU A 465 1.29 35.07 17.76
N THR A 466 0.22 34.28 17.94
CA THR A 466 0.33 32.83 18.13
C THR A 466 0.55 32.11 16.80
N VAL A 467 1.83 32.00 16.41
CA VAL A 467 2.25 31.03 15.38
C VAL A 467 1.84 29.63 15.85
N GLY A 468 1.06 28.92 15.03
CA GLY A 468 0.44 27.65 15.43
C GLY A 468 1.45 26.55 15.76
N LEU A 469 1.31 25.95 16.95
CA LEU A 469 2.04 24.74 17.32
C LEU A 469 1.58 23.56 16.44
N VAL A 470 2.42 23.16 15.48
CA VAL A 470 2.15 22.02 14.61
C VAL A 470 2.17 20.72 15.42
N ASN A 471 1.01 20.12 15.63
CA ASN A 471 0.90 18.81 16.26
C ASN A 471 1.23 17.71 15.24
N PHE A 472 2.48 17.24 15.24
CA PHE A 472 2.95 16.19 14.33
C PHE A 472 2.25 14.81 14.50
N SER A 473 1.41 14.64 15.53
CA SER A 473 0.73 13.37 15.83
C SER A 473 -0.38 12.99 14.84
N LEU A 474 -0.92 13.96 14.09
CA LEU A 474 -2.01 13.77 13.13
C LEU A 474 -1.67 14.53 11.84
N ARG A 475 -1.05 13.85 10.89
CA ARG A 475 -0.82 14.38 9.54
C ARG A 475 -2.13 14.33 8.75
N ASN A 476 -2.49 15.45 8.12
CA ASN A 476 -3.58 15.49 7.15
C ASN A 476 -3.20 14.60 5.95
N PRO A 477 -4.01 13.61 5.53
CA PRO A 477 -3.69 12.75 4.40
C PRO A 477 -3.76 13.46 3.03
N PHE A 478 -4.14 14.74 2.99
CA PHE A 478 -4.20 15.58 1.79
C PHE A 478 -3.23 16.77 1.87
N THR A 479 -2.54 17.04 0.76
CA THR A 479 -1.74 18.26 0.56
C THR A 479 -2.27 18.95 -0.70
N ALA A 480 -2.88 20.13 -0.54
CA ALA A 480 -3.57 20.80 -1.63
C ALA A 480 -2.59 21.45 -2.63
N LEU A 481 -2.56 20.91 -3.86
CA LEU A 481 -2.05 21.61 -5.04
C LEU A 481 -3.17 21.75 -6.07
N ASN A 482 -3.14 22.84 -6.83
CA ASN A 482 -4.24 23.21 -7.73
C ASN A 482 -4.37 22.20 -8.89
N ALA A 483 -5.61 21.82 -9.21
CA ALA A 483 -5.95 20.96 -10.34
C ALA A 483 -5.74 21.66 -11.70
N GLY A 484 -4.47 21.88 -12.05
CA GLY A 484 -4.04 22.63 -13.24
C GLY A 484 -2.53 22.76 -13.42
N GLU A 485 -1.69 22.18 -12.55
CA GLU A 485 -0.24 22.20 -12.75
C GLU A 485 0.18 21.39 -13.98
N SER A 486 0.99 21.99 -14.85
CA SER A 486 1.60 21.31 -15.99
C SER A 486 2.62 20.27 -15.50
N PHE A 487 2.46 19.01 -15.89
CA PHE A 487 3.43 17.96 -15.56
C PHE A 487 4.59 17.95 -16.57
N PRO A 488 5.86 17.79 -16.13
CA PRO A 488 6.31 17.72 -14.74
C PRO A 488 6.31 19.09 -14.04
N PRO A 489 5.97 19.17 -12.74
CA PRO A 489 6.01 20.42 -11.98
C PRO A 489 7.44 20.98 -11.91
N ARG A 490 7.54 22.31 -11.81
CA ARG A 490 8.84 23.02 -11.85
C ARG A 490 9.73 22.61 -10.67
N LYS A 491 11.05 22.78 -10.83
CA LYS A 491 12.03 22.33 -9.82
C LYS A 491 11.84 23.07 -8.49
N GLU A 492 11.46 24.34 -8.52
CA GLU A 492 11.17 25.13 -7.30
C GLU A 492 9.93 24.59 -6.58
N GLN A 493 8.90 24.16 -7.32
CA GLN A 493 7.68 23.59 -6.74
C GLN A 493 7.94 22.23 -6.09
N ARG A 494 8.80 21.39 -6.68
CA ARG A 494 9.25 20.14 -6.05
C ARG A 494 10.05 20.39 -4.76
N SER A 495 10.82 21.47 -4.72
CA SER A 495 11.61 21.88 -3.54
C SER A 495 10.81 22.62 -2.46
N ASN A 496 9.54 22.96 -2.69
CA ASN A 496 8.72 23.74 -1.75
C ASN A 496 7.86 22.88 -0.80
N ASP A 497 7.72 21.58 -1.06
CA ASP A 497 7.27 20.65 -0.02
C ASP A 497 8.34 20.60 1.07
N GLN A 498 7.98 20.90 2.33
CA GLN A 498 8.90 20.94 3.48
C GLN A 498 9.35 19.54 3.97
N ARG A 499 9.41 18.57 3.06
CA ARG A 499 9.82 17.19 3.30
C ARG A 499 11.16 16.96 2.61
N PRO A 500 12.24 16.58 3.32
CA PRO A 500 13.48 16.20 2.64
C PRO A 500 13.19 14.99 1.74
N SER A 501 13.58 15.08 0.47
CA SER A 501 13.46 13.97 -0.47
C SER A 501 14.46 12.86 -0.14
N TYR A 502 14.30 11.67 -0.71
CA TYR A 502 15.33 10.64 -0.61
C TYR A 502 16.68 11.12 -1.19
N LEU A 503 16.66 11.88 -2.30
CA LEU A 503 17.88 12.40 -2.93
C LEU A 503 18.62 13.44 -2.08
N ASP A 504 17.90 14.24 -1.28
CA ASP A 504 18.53 15.19 -0.35
C ASP A 504 19.37 14.48 0.72
N THR A 505 19.01 13.25 1.10
CA THR A 505 19.80 12.46 2.07
C THR A 505 21.15 12.02 1.51
N LEU A 506 21.30 11.92 0.18
CA LEU A 506 22.57 11.57 -0.44
C LEU A 506 23.58 12.71 -0.31
N ASN A 507 23.11 13.96 -0.52
CA ASN A 507 23.94 15.16 -0.39
C ASN A 507 24.40 15.42 1.07
N SER A 508 23.71 14.89 2.07
CA SER A 508 24.11 15.06 3.49
C SER A 508 25.24 14.13 3.95
N SER A 509 25.71 13.23 3.07
CA SER A 509 26.75 12.24 3.41
C SER A 509 28.19 12.78 3.39
N GLU A 510 28.46 13.94 2.76
CA GLU A 510 29.78 14.58 2.76
C GLU A 510 29.81 15.89 3.58
N GLY A 511 30.27 15.80 4.84
CA GLY A 511 31.00 16.90 5.47
C GLY A 511 30.22 17.99 6.22
N ALA A 512 29.06 17.71 6.83
CA ALA A 512 28.28 18.73 7.56
C ALA A 512 27.74 18.33 8.95
N ILE A 513 28.49 17.58 9.78
CA ILE A 513 28.14 17.41 11.22
C ILE A 513 28.55 18.67 12.01
N THR A 514 27.85 19.79 11.79
CA THR A 514 27.90 20.97 12.67
C THR A 514 26.78 20.87 13.70
N SER A 515 27.18 20.72 14.96
CA SER A 515 26.31 20.33 16.06
C SER A 515 25.13 21.28 16.33
N ARG A 516 23.96 20.69 16.60
CA ARG A 516 23.19 21.04 17.80
C ARG A 516 22.79 19.79 18.60
N ASP A 517 23.41 19.69 19.78
CA ASP A 517 22.88 19.11 21.01
C ASP A 517 22.44 17.64 21.06
N LEU A 518 23.42 16.74 20.96
CA LEU A 518 23.49 15.56 21.85
C LEU A 518 24.85 15.49 22.55
N ARG A 519 24.93 15.98 23.80
CA ARG A 519 26.10 15.78 24.67
C ARG A 519 25.92 14.53 25.51
N TYR A 520 26.70 13.48 25.24
CA TYR A 520 26.96 12.42 26.21
C TYR A 520 28.45 12.31 26.49
N LEU A 521 28.80 12.33 27.77
CA LEU A 521 30.18 12.17 28.25
C LEU A 521 30.56 10.69 28.26
N VAL A 522 31.58 10.33 27.49
CA VAL A 522 32.24 9.02 27.58
C VAL A 522 33.39 9.12 28.59
N PRO A 523 33.49 8.21 29.58
CA PRO A 523 34.64 8.18 30.49
C PRO A 523 35.94 7.83 29.74
N THR A 524 36.98 8.63 29.94
CA THR A 524 38.30 8.40 29.33
C THR A 524 39.01 7.20 29.96
N THR A 525 39.47 6.27 29.12
CA THR A 525 40.68 5.47 29.39
C THR A 525 41.67 5.72 28.26
N ALA A 526 42.96 5.83 28.59
CA ALA A 526 43.99 6.28 27.67
C ALA A 526 45.00 5.17 27.33
N VAL A 527 45.57 5.23 26.13
CA VAL A 527 46.89 4.68 25.75
C VAL A 527 47.34 5.41 24.46
N PRO A 528 48.65 5.61 24.20
CA PRO A 528 49.12 6.82 23.50
C PRO A 528 49.40 6.68 22.00
N THR A 529 49.78 7.82 21.41
CA THR A 529 50.26 8.02 20.02
C THR A 529 51.56 7.28 19.70
N PRO A 530 51.83 7.03 18.40
CA PRO A 530 52.87 7.80 17.69
C PRO A 530 52.38 8.35 16.32
N ILE A 531 52.56 9.64 16.02
CA ILE A 531 53.69 10.30 15.29
C ILE A 531 53.39 10.51 13.79
N SER A 532 53.77 11.67 13.26
CA SER A 532 53.59 12.08 11.85
C SER A 532 54.85 11.85 11.00
N HIS A 533 54.73 11.92 9.67
CA HIS A 533 55.49 12.93 8.89
C HIS A 533 54.98 13.10 7.45
N ASN A 534 55.47 14.14 6.77
CA ASN A 534 55.02 14.65 5.48
C ASN A 534 55.77 14.02 4.28
N GLY A 535 55.21 14.17 3.07
CA GLY A 535 55.91 14.04 1.79
C GLY A 535 55.20 14.84 0.68
N LEU A 536 55.96 15.52 -0.19
CA LEU A 536 55.43 16.34 -1.29
C LEU A 536 55.78 15.76 -2.68
N HIS A 537 55.22 16.40 -3.72
CA HIS A 537 55.75 16.57 -5.09
C HIS A 537 55.27 15.69 -6.27
N THR A 538 54.30 16.25 -7.01
CA THR A 538 54.29 16.55 -8.48
C THR A 538 54.64 15.49 -9.55
N ALA A 539 53.67 15.33 -10.47
CA ALA A 539 53.77 15.36 -11.95
C ALA A 539 53.77 14.05 -12.82
N VAL A 540 52.67 13.91 -13.59
CA VAL A 540 52.57 13.58 -15.04
C VAL A 540 53.04 12.21 -15.59
N LEU A 541 52.06 11.30 -15.85
CA LEU A 541 51.81 10.43 -17.04
C LEU A 541 52.92 9.51 -17.64
N PRO A 542 52.61 8.47 -18.48
CA PRO A 542 51.33 7.82 -18.85
C PRO A 542 51.35 6.27 -18.65
N TYR A 543 50.53 5.52 -19.42
CA TYR A 543 50.25 4.07 -19.43
C TYR A 543 49.39 3.54 -18.25
N GLY A 544 48.51 2.54 -18.44
CA GLY A 544 48.02 1.95 -19.71
C GLY A 544 47.65 0.47 -19.61
N SER A 545 46.36 0.13 -19.65
CA SER A 545 45.86 -1.24 -19.85
C SER A 545 44.39 -1.27 -20.28
N GLU A 546 44.08 -1.97 -21.37
CA GLU A 546 42.70 -2.21 -21.82
C GLU A 546 42.09 -3.42 -21.09
N PHE A 547 40.78 -3.42 -20.89
CA PHE A 547 40.01 -4.64 -20.61
C PHE A 547 38.90 -4.80 -21.65
N SER A 548 38.98 -5.84 -22.48
CA SER A 548 38.08 -6.05 -23.61
C SER A 548 36.86 -6.89 -23.22
N LEU A 549 35.70 -6.25 -23.11
CA LEU A 549 34.41 -6.93 -22.99
C LEU A 549 33.93 -7.43 -24.36
N ARG A 550 33.94 -8.75 -24.57
CA ARG A 550 33.43 -9.38 -25.79
C ARG A 550 31.91 -9.20 -25.92
N ARG A 551 31.48 -8.25 -26.76
CA ARG A 551 30.13 -8.32 -27.36
C ARG A 551 30.08 -9.51 -28.33
N HIS A 552 29.03 -10.32 -28.23
CA HIS A 552 28.63 -11.25 -29.29
C HIS A 552 27.44 -10.67 -30.05
N LEU A 553 27.74 -10.00 -31.16
CA LEU A 553 26.76 -9.69 -32.19
C LEU A 553 26.64 -10.91 -33.11
N ARG A 554 25.41 -11.32 -33.40
CA ARG A 554 25.09 -12.17 -34.56
C ARG A 554 24.02 -11.46 -35.37
N ASN A 555 24.31 -11.22 -36.65
CA ASN A 555 23.31 -10.87 -37.65
C ASN A 555 23.03 -12.07 -38.56
N THR A 556 22.04 -11.90 -39.43
CA THR A 556 21.35 -12.94 -40.19
C THR A 556 22.00 -13.29 -41.54
N GLU A 557 21.58 -14.45 -42.07
CA GLU A 557 21.74 -14.92 -43.46
C GLU A 557 23.14 -15.32 -43.97
N GLY A 558 23.14 -16.20 -44.99
CA GLY A 558 24.33 -16.60 -45.75
C GLY A 558 24.69 -18.11 -45.67
N GLN A 559 24.10 -18.93 -46.53
CA GLN A 559 24.63 -20.28 -46.78
C GLN A 559 25.98 -20.22 -47.52
N LYS A 560 26.89 -21.17 -47.23
CA LYS A 560 27.55 -21.93 -48.30
C LYS A 560 28.11 -23.27 -47.83
N VAL A 561 28.06 -24.25 -48.73
CA VAL A 561 28.70 -25.55 -48.63
C VAL A 561 30.20 -25.39 -48.88
N ASN A 562 31.02 -26.24 -48.27
CA ASN A 562 32.25 -26.73 -48.90
C ASN A 562 32.55 -28.15 -48.42
N GLU A 563 33.07 -28.97 -49.33
CA GLU A 563 33.39 -30.37 -49.10
C GLU A 563 34.80 -30.51 -48.49
N THR A 564 35.01 -31.54 -47.67
CA THR A 564 36.36 -32.06 -47.38
C THR A 564 36.44 -33.50 -47.85
N VAL A 565 36.97 -33.67 -49.07
CA VAL A 565 37.49 -34.97 -49.50
C VAL A 565 38.75 -35.24 -48.69
N ASP A 566 38.81 -36.41 -48.07
CA ASP A 566 40.09 -37.04 -47.73
C ASP A 566 40.01 -38.54 -48.07
N SER A 567 41.15 -39.18 -48.34
CA SER A 567 41.20 -40.37 -49.20
C SER A 567 42.07 -41.50 -48.66
N THR A 568 41.54 -42.73 -48.81
CA THR A 568 42.20 -44.02 -48.52
C THR A 568 42.41 -44.33 -47.01
N ALA A 569 42.48 -45.58 -46.55
CA ALA A 569 42.56 -46.84 -47.29
C ALA A 569 41.75 -48.00 -46.68
N ASN A 570 41.11 -48.77 -47.58
CA ASN A 570 40.85 -50.22 -47.59
C ASN A 570 41.12 -51.12 -46.36
N LYS A 571 40.18 -52.06 -46.17
CA LYS A 571 40.20 -53.30 -45.35
C LYS A 571 40.08 -53.08 -43.82
N GLN A 572 39.42 -53.98 -43.08
CA GLN A 572 38.88 -55.30 -43.43
C GLN A 572 37.45 -55.50 -42.89
#